data_AF-A0A353VYT2-F1
#
_entry.id   AF-A0A353VYT2-F1
#
_cell.length_a   1.000
_cell.length_b   1.000
_cell.length_c   1.000
_cell.angle_alpha   90.00
_cell.angle_beta   90.00
_cell.angle_gamma   90.00
#
_symmetry.space_group_name_H-M   'P 1'
#
loop_
_entity.id
_entity.type
_entity.pdbx_description
1 polymer ?
#
loop_
_entity_poly.entity_id
_entity_poly.type
_entity_poly.pdbx_seq_one_letter_code
_entity_poly.pdbx_strand_id
1 'polypeptide(L)'
;DTPGCTTEACSFRDDIYKIRELNAKIVGISTDDIESHEKFAKKYSLPFPLLSDKDALVAKSYGSAVRVGPFKMAKRHSFIISPAGKIAMIYRRVNPNTHS
;
A
#
# COMPACT_ATOMS: atom_id res chain seq x y z
N ASP A 1 -6.83 -11.43 3.45
CA ASP A 1 -7.43 -10.08 3.34
C ASP A 1 -7.93 -9.63 4.72
N THR A 2 -7.89 -8.33 5.01
CA THR A 2 -8.42 -7.75 6.26
C THR A 2 -9.34 -6.59 5.90
N PRO A 3 -10.38 -6.28 6.70
CA PRO A 3 -11.37 -5.26 6.34
C PRO A 3 -10.74 -3.92 5.93
N GLY A 4 -9.82 -3.39 6.73
CA GLY A 4 -9.17 -2.11 6.43
C GLY A 4 -8.27 -2.13 5.19
N CYS A 5 -7.54 -3.22 4.92
CA CYS A 5 -6.73 -3.33 3.70
C CYS A 5 -7.60 -3.48 2.46
N THR A 6 -8.70 -4.23 2.56
CA THR A 6 -9.68 -4.37 1.50
C THR A 6 -10.33 -3.03 1.17
N THR A 7 -10.82 -2.29 2.17
CA THR A 7 -11.44 -0.97 1.95
C THR A 7 -10.49 -0.03 1.22
N GLU A 8 -9.27 0.15 1.74
CA GLU A 8 -8.31 1.10 1.16
C GLU A 8 -7.88 0.69 -0.26
N ALA A 9 -7.57 -0.58 -0.50
CA ALA A 9 -7.15 -1.04 -1.83
C ALA A 9 -8.27 -0.91 -2.87
N CYS A 10 -9.52 -1.20 -2.49
CA CYS A 10 -10.67 -1.03 -3.35
C CYS A 10 -10.93 0.46 -3.66
N SER A 11 -10.83 1.35 -2.67
CA SER A 11 -10.96 2.80 -2.89
C SER A 11 -9.91 3.32 -3.88
N PHE A 12 -8.64 2.91 -3.74
CA PHE A 12 -7.59 3.24 -4.73
C PHE A 12 -7.83 2.64 -6.12
N ARG A 13 -8.42 1.45 -6.21
CA ARG A 13 -8.85 0.88 -7.50
C ARG A 13 -9.91 1.76 -8.13
N ASP A 14 -10.91 2.16 -7.36
CA ASP A 14 -12.06 2.90 -7.85
C ASP A 14 -11.66 4.32 -8.30
N ASP A 15 -10.67 4.93 -7.63
CA ASP A 15 -10.11 6.24 -7.99
C ASP A 15 -8.90 6.19 -8.96
N ILE A 16 -8.53 5.02 -9.49
CA ILE A 16 -7.28 4.89 -10.25
C ILE A 16 -7.20 5.81 -11.47
N TYR A 17 -8.32 6.08 -12.14
CA TYR A 17 -8.33 6.95 -13.31
C TYR A 17 -8.01 8.40 -12.93
N LYS A 18 -8.58 8.91 -11.83
CA LYS A 18 -8.25 10.24 -11.30
C LYS A 18 -6.78 10.35 -10.95
N ILE A 19 -6.22 9.31 -10.33
CA ILE A 19 -4.80 9.27 -9.96
C ILE A 19 -3.90 9.24 -11.21
N ARG A 20 -4.31 8.52 -12.26
CA ARG A 20 -3.59 8.49 -13.55
C ARG A 20 -3.64 9.83 -14.29
N GLU A 21 -4.75 10.57 -14.22
CA GLU A 21 -4.85 11.92 -14.79
C GLU A 21 -3.86 12.91 -14.13
N LEU A 22 -3.51 12.66 -12.86
CA LEU A 22 -2.46 13.39 -12.15
C LEU A 22 -1.03 12.91 -12.50
N ASN A 23 -0.87 12.06 -13.52
CA ASN A 23 0.39 11.41 -13.91
C ASN A 23 1.04 10.58 -12.79
N ALA A 24 0.23 10.02 -11.89
CA ALA A 24 0.70 9.17 -10.79
C ALA A 24 0.38 7.70 -11.02
N LYS A 25 1.19 6.83 -10.41
CA LYS A 25 0.99 5.38 -10.38
C LYS A 25 0.87 4.92 -8.93
N ILE A 26 0.02 3.92 -8.70
CA ILE A 26 -0.20 3.31 -7.38
C ILE A 26 0.67 2.06 -7.29
N VAL A 27 1.27 1.85 -6.12
CA VAL A 27 1.95 0.61 -5.75
C VAL A 27 1.58 0.31 -4.30
N GLY A 28 1.00 -0.87 -4.04
CA GLY A 28 0.79 -1.37 -2.68
C GLY A 28 2.02 -2.14 -2.21
N ILE A 29 2.32 -2.10 -0.92
CA ILE A 29 3.41 -2.88 -0.32
C ILE A 29 3.01 -3.36 1.07
N SER A 30 3.29 -4.62 1.39
CA SER A 30 3.03 -5.21 2.69
C SER A 30 4.04 -6.31 3.01
N THR A 31 4.02 -6.83 4.23
CA THR A 31 4.85 -7.97 4.67
C THR A 31 4.31 -9.33 4.21
N ASP A 32 3.14 -9.37 3.58
CA ASP A 32 2.54 -10.60 3.08
C ASP A 32 3.30 -11.12 1.84
N ASP A 33 3.14 -12.41 1.52
CA ASP A 33 3.83 -13.06 0.41
C ASP A 33 3.20 -12.77 -0.97
N ILE A 34 3.96 -13.10 -2.02
CA ILE A 34 3.54 -12.89 -3.42
C ILE A 34 2.26 -13.65 -3.76
N GLU A 35 2.10 -14.89 -3.26
CA GLU A 35 0.93 -15.73 -3.58
C GLU A 35 -0.36 -15.13 -3.00
N SER A 36 -0.31 -14.66 -1.76
CA SER A 36 -1.42 -13.98 -1.09
C SER A 36 -1.77 -12.65 -1.78
N HIS A 37 -0.75 -11.91 -2.22
CA HIS A 37 -0.93 -10.69 -3.01
C HIS A 37 -1.59 -10.97 -4.37
N GLU A 38 -1.17 -12.02 -5.08
CA GLU A 38 -1.78 -12.40 -6.36
C GLU A 38 -3.25 -12.78 -6.19
N LYS A 39 -3.56 -13.62 -5.20
CA LYS A 39 -4.93 -13.99 -4.85
C LYS A 39 -5.78 -12.78 -4.49
N PHE A 40 -5.24 -11.85 -3.70
CA PHE A 40 -5.93 -10.63 -3.29
C PHE A 40 -6.18 -9.68 -4.46
N ALA A 41 -5.16 -9.40 -5.27
CA ALA A 41 -5.28 -8.56 -6.45
C ALA A 41 -6.30 -9.11 -7.45
N LYS A 42 -6.31 -10.44 -7.66
CA LYS A 42 -7.29 -11.11 -8.51
C LYS A 42 -8.70 -11.05 -7.93
N LYS A 43 -8.86 -11.34 -6.63
CA LYS A 43 -10.16 -11.33 -5.93
C LYS A 43 -10.84 -9.96 -6.00
N TYR A 44 -10.07 -8.88 -5.92
CA TYR A 44 -10.59 -7.51 -5.88
C TYR A 44 -10.35 -6.71 -7.16
N SER A 45 -9.88 -7.36 -8.24
CA SER A 45 -9.59 -6.75 -9.54
C SER A 45 -8.71 -5.50 -9.43
N LEU A 46 -7.63 -5.58 -8.64
CA LEU A 46 -6.75 -4.44 -8.39
C LEU A 46 -5.89 -4.11 -9.62
N PRO A 47 -5.98 -2.88 -10.18
CA PRO A 47 -5.31 -2.49 -11.42
C PRO A 47 -3.91 -1.90 -11.17
N PHE A 48 -3.26 -2.29 -10.08
CA PHE A 48 -1.96 -1.83 -9.64
C PHE A 48 -1.17 -2.95 -8.93
N PRO A 49 0.17 -2.90 -8.96
CA PRO A 49 1.01 -3.94 -8.37
C PRO A 49 1.00 -3.92 -6.83
N LEU A 50 1.18 -5.10 -6.25
CA LEU A 50 1.40 -5.30 -4.82
C LEU A 50 2.77 -5.95 -4.58
N LEU A 51 3.67 -5.24 -3.91
CA LEU A 51 5.02 -5.68 -3.61
C LEU A 51 5.09 -6.40 -2.27
N SER A 52 5.80 -7.53 -2.23
CA SER A 52 6.05 -8.28 -1.00
C SER A 52 7.35 -7.81 -0.33
N ASP A 53 7.26 -7.43 0.95
CA ASP A 53 8.38 -7.05 1.83
C ASP A 53 8.43 -8.01 3.02
N LYS A 54 8.63 -9.31 2.75
CA LYS A 54 8.57 -10.39 3.76
C LYS A 54 9.43 -10.12 5.00
N ASP A 55 10.59 -9.49 4.81
CA ASP A 55 11.54 -9.22 5.89
C ASP A 55 11.29 -7.89 6.63
N ALA A 56 10.29 -7.11 6.16
CA ALA A 56 9.96 -5.77 6.61
C ALA A 56 11.11 -4.75 6.44
N LEU A 57 12.00 -4.97 5.47
CA LEU A 57 13.18 -4.13 5.25
C LEU A 57 12.78 -2.78 4.65
N VAL A 58 11.85 -2.78 3.69
CA VAL A 58 11.34 -1.56 3.08
C VAL A 58 10.46 -0.81 4.08
N ALA A 59 9.55 -1.52 4.77
CA ALA A 59 8.75 -0.93 5.83
C ALA A 59 9.64 -0.28 6.91
N LYS A 60 10.76 -0.92 7.27
CA LYS A 60 11.73 -0.35 8.24
C LYS A 60 12.41 0.90 7.70
N SER A 61 12.90 0.91 6.45
CA SER A 61 13.57 2.07 5.87
C SER A 61 12.64 3.29 5.71
N TYR A 62 11.34 3.07 5.56
CA TYR A 62 10.31 4.12 5.52
C TYR A 62 9.74 4.49 6.90
N GLY A 63 10.26 3.91 7.99
CA GLY A 63 9.74 4.13 9.35
C GLY A 63 8.31 3.62 9.56
N SER A 64 7.87 2.67 8.74
CA SER A 64 6.54 2.08 8.72
C SER A 64 6.51 0.67 9.31
N ALA A 65 7.62 0.09 9.73
CA ALA A 65 7.60 -1.21 10.40
C ALA A 65 6.93 -1.13 11.79
N VAL A 66 6.12 -2.13 12.12
CA VAL A 66 5.58 -2.37 13.46
C VAL A 66 5.71 -3.85 13.80
N ARG A 67 5.95 -4.15 15.07
CA ARG A 67 5.94 -5.51 15.60
C ARG A 67 4.69 -5.70 16.45
N VAL A 68 3.90 -6.72 16.13
CA VAL A 68 2.69 -7.11 16.87
C VAL A 68 2.90 -8.53 17.35
N GLY A 69 3.32 -8.67 18.61
CA GLY A 69 3.78 -9.95 19.15
C GLY A 69 4.95 -10.53 18.33
N PRO A 70 4.87 -11.77 17.84
CA PRO A 70 5.92 -12.36 17.00
C PRO A 70 5.90 -11.86 15.54
N PHE A 71 4.84 -11.18 15.11
CA PHE A 71 4.65 -10.79 13.72
C PHE A 71 5.28 -9.42 13.41
N LYS A 72 5.91 -9.32 12.24
CA LYS A 72 6.33 -8.04 11.64
C LYS A 72 5.26 -7.62 10.64
N MET A 73 4.81 -6.37 10.73
CA MET A 73 3.80 -5.81 9.84
C MET A 73 4.23 -4.42 9.36
N ALA A 74 3.65 -3.97 8.27
CA ALA A 74 3.71 -2.58 7.85
C ALA A 74 2.54 -1.79 8.47
N LYS A 75 2.84 -0.61 9.02
CA LYS A 75 1.84 0.41 9.37
C LYS A 75 1.20 0.93 8.10
N ARG A 76 -0.09 1.26 8.20
CA ARG A 76 -0.85 1.88 7.13
C ARG A 76 -0.42 3.33 6.95
N HIS A 77 0.47 3.58 6.01
CA HIS A 77 0.98 4.89 5.64
C HIS A 77 0.99 5.00 4.12
N SER A 78 0.88 6.23 3.61
CA SER A 78 1.08 6.51 2.19
C SER A 78 2.19 7.52 1.97
N PHE A 79 2.88 7.37 0.86
CA PHE A 79 4.01 8.20 0.48
C PHE A 79 3.80 8.65 -0.96
N ILE A 80 3.98 9.94 -1.21
CA ILE A 80 4.08 10.46 -2.57
C ILE A 80 5.56 10.51 -2.92
N ILE A 81 5.95 9.75 -3.96
CA ILE A 81 7.31 9.75 -4.48
C ILE A 81 7.34 10.60 -5.75
N SER A 82 8.16 11.65 -5.75
CA SER A 82 8.40 12.49 -6.92
C SER A 82 9.11 11.73 -8.04
N PRO A 83 9.06 12.22 -9.30
CA PRO A 83 9.80 11.61 -10.41
C PRO A 83 11.32 11.50 -10.18
N ALA A 84 11.90 12.34 -9.33
CA ALA A 84 13.31 12.28 -8.93
C ALA A 84 13.62 11.19 -7.88
N GLY A 85 12.62 10.36 -7.51
CA GLY A 85 12.77 9.31 -6.50
C GLY A 85 12.83 9.82 -5.06
N LYS A 86 12.38 11.05 -4.80
CA LYS A 86 12.35 11.66 -3.45
C LYS A 86 10.93 11.64 -2.89
N ILE A 87 10.80 11.42 -1.58
CA ILE A 87 9.53 11.55 -0.86
C ILE A 87 9.11 13.02 -0.89
N ALA A 88 8.00 13.31 -1.58
CA ALA A 88 7.38 14.63 -1.63
C ALA A 88 6.37 14.85 -0.49
N MET A 89 5.72 13.77 -0.03
CA MET A 89 4.74 13.84 1.06
C MET A 89 4.61 12.50 1.80
N ILE A 90 4.26 12.57 3.09
CA ILE A 90 4.03 11.39 3.94
C ILE A 90 2.70 11.53 4.69
N TYR A 91 1.85 10.52 4.58
CA TYR A 91 0.62 10.39 5.35
C TYR A 91 0.77 9.27 6.38
N ARG A 92 0.95 9.63 7.66
CA ARG A 92 1.15 8.67 8.77
C ARG A 92 -0.14 8.23 9.47
N ARG A 93 -1.24 8.97 9.29
CA ARG A 93 -2.54 8.69 9.90
C ARG A 93 -3.58 8.71 8.80
N VAL A 94 -3.83 7.55 8.22
CA VAL A 94 -4.77 7.39 7.12
C VAL A 94 -5.99 6.61 7.59
N ASN A 95 -7.16 7.01 7.11
CA ASN A 95 -8.41 6.29 7.33
C ASN A 95 -8.77 5.57 6.03
N PRO A 96 -8.81 4.22 6.02
CA PRO A 96 -9.15 3.44 4.83
C PRO A 96 -10.40 3.90 4.08
N ASN A 97 -11.37 4.48 4.79
CA ASN A 97 -12.65 4.88 4.21
C ASN A 97 -12.60 6.19 3.43
N THR A 98 -11.56 7.02 3.60
CA THR A 98 -11.55 8.40 3.11
C THR A 98 -10.18 8.85 2.58
N HIS A 99 -9.28 7.92 2.26
CA HIS A 99 -7.88 8.24 1.99
C HIS A 99 -7.53 8.38 0.50
N SER A 100 -8.26 7.74 -0.42
CA SER A 100 -8.00 7.83 -1.86
C SER A 100 -8.42 9.16 -2.47
#